data_AF-A0A3M7N7Q4-F1
#
_entry.id   AF-A0A3M7N7Q4-F1
#
_cell.length_a   1.000
_cell.length_b   1.000
_cell.length_c   1.000
_cell.angle_alpha   90.00
_cell.angle_beta   90.00
_cell.angle_gamma   90.00
#
_symmetry.space_group_name_H-M   'P 1'
#
loop_
_entity.id
_entity.type
_entity.pdbx_description
1 polymer ?
#
loop_
_entity_poly.entity_id
_entity_poly.type
_entity_poly.pdbx_seq_one_letter_code
_entity_poly.pdbx_strand_id
1 'polypeptide(L)'
;MAIPTDDKDGKSLTLYKNCKTHIINLHALNIPETGSDDVYRQIFEDYTKVAIPGSNGDLLRRAVESVKSGTAPPVAFPTETVYGLGADATSAPSVAGIFAAKGRPSDNPLIVHVSSLDHLQRVMGGPVPAQYNSAIERFWPGPLTILLPVPADSEFAPNVHPGQKTIGFRMPSSKYARFFIAACDRPIAGPSANSSGKPSPTTAQHVLEDLSGKINFILDGGNCDVGVESTVVDGLHNPPLILRPGGISLEELRQIGGLWTDTALGYNPSSPSTPASDLYIETTNGAPRAPGMKYRHYSPTGKVVLFSHAALQRGRAQEYLSTVTKIPELDGKEARIGFISWSWPKFLGVSLDPDSTIAQLEEEVVQQSHYKHSLSVARYGKETGSQVLLMDVAIQPTIADLAKELFGVLRFFDNLKCDYIFAELVQRRGGLSAATGQVWDAVTDRLGKAASETIEE
;
A
#
# COMPACT_ATOMS: atom_id res chain seq x y z
N MET A 1 16.32 -8.81 -22.46
CA MET A 1 15.70 -9.27 -21.20
C MET A 1 16.83 -9.68 -20.26
N ALA A 2 16.71 -9.43 -18.95
CA ALA A 2 17.66 -10.01 -18.00
C ALA A 2 17.48 -11.54 -18.00
N ILE A 3 18.58 -12.30 -18.06
CA ILE A 3 18.58 -13.76 -18.03
C ILE A 3 18.77 -14.16 -16.56
N PRO A 4 17.99 -15.11 -16.00
CA PRO A 4 18.23 -15.65 -14.67
C PRO A 4 19.64 -16.24 -14.58
N THR A 5 20.45 -15.80 -13.64
CA THR A 5 21.72 -16.47 -13.33
C THR A 5 21.47 -17.49 -12.22
N ASP A 6 21.64 -18.78 -12.53
CA ASP A 6 21.62 -19.85 -11.54
C ASP A 6 22.78 -19.64 -10.55
N ASP A 7 22.44 -19.41 -9.28
CA ASP A 7 23.40 -19.44 -8.19
C ASP A 7 23.53 -20.89 -7.69
N LYS A 8 24.73 -21.47 -7.81
CA LYS A 8 25.00 -22.90 -7.53
C LYS A 8 24.94 -23.27 -6.04
N ASP A 9 24.73 -22.32 -5.14
CA ASP A 9 24.87 -22.50 -3.69
C ASP A 9 23.55 -22.43 -2.89
N GLY A 10 22.38 -22.49 -3.53
CA GLY A 10 21.10 -22.66 -2.83
C GLY A 10 20.71 -21.53 -1.88
N LYS A 11 21.32 -20.34 -2.00
CA LYS A 11 20.99 -19.14 -1.21
C LYS A 11 20.49 -18.03 -2.13
N SER A 12 19.18 -17.80 -2.10
CA SER A 12 18.48 -16.66 -2.73
C SER A 12 18.66 -16.54 -4.25
N LEU A 13 17.65 -17.00 -5.00
CA LEU A 13 17.46 -16.66 -6.41
C LEU A 13 17.41 -15.13 -6.56
N THR A 14 18.55 -14.51 -6.86
CA THR A 14 18.64 -13.10 -7.24
C THR A 14 18.23 -12.96 -8.71
N LEU A 15 16.96 -13.30 -8.98
CA LEU A 15 16.43 -13.46 -10.34
C LEU A 15 16.52 -12.18 -11.19
N TYR A 16 16.58 -10.98 -10.59
CA TYR A 16 16.53 -9.72 -11.34
C TYR A 16 17.38 -8.61 -10.68
N LYS A 17 18.56 -8.32 -11.24
CA LYS A 17 19.41 -7.16 -10.89
C LYS A 17 19.80 -6.41 -12.16
N ASN A 18 20.07 -5.11 -12.01
CA ASN A 18 20.50 -4.21 -13.09
C ASN A 18 19.51 -4.14 -14.27
N CYS A 19 18.21 -4.33 -14.00
CA CYS A 19 17.16 -4.11 -14.98
C CYS A 19 17.13 -2.64 -15.39
N LYS A 20 17.09 -2.36 -16.69
CA LYS A 20 16.67 -1.04 -17.16
C LYS A 20 15.18 -0.91 -16.91
N THR A 21 14.80 -0.11 -15.92
CA THR A 21 13.41 0.14 -15.54
C THR A 21 12.81 1.22 -16.42
N HIS A 22 11.64 0.94 -16.99
CA HIS A 22 10.90 1.83 -17.87
C HIS A 22 9.54 2.18 -17.27
N ILE A 23 9.18 3.46 -17.30
CA ILE A 23 7.82 3.92 -17.02
C ILE A 23 7.03 3.92 -18.32
N ILE A 24 5.87 3.29 -18.32
CA ILE A 24 4.94 3.16 -19.45
C ILE A 24 3.72 4.00 -19.13
N ASN A 25 3.51 5.07 -19.90
CA ASN A 25 2.41 5.99 -19.68
C ASN A 25 1.10 5.40 -20.22
N LEU A 26 0.12 5.16 -19.34
CA LEU A 26 -1.19 4.62 -19.73
C LEU A 26 -2.22 5.70 -20.11
N HIS A 27 -1.98 6.97 -19.78
CA HIS A 27 -2.86 8.09 -20.15
C HIS A 27 -2.94 8.32 -21.66
N ALA A 28 -1.97 7.83 -22.43
CA ALA A 28 -2.00 7.87 -23.88
C ALA A 28 -3.05 6.93 -24.50
N LEU A 29 -3.59 5.98 -23.73
CA LEU A 29 -4.60 5.04 -24.19
C LEU A 29 -6.00 5.54 -23.80
N ASN A 30 -6.95 5.47 -24.75
CA ASN A 30 -8.36 5.77 -24.51
C ASN A 30 -9.07 4.60 -23.80
N ILE A 31 -8.59 4.24 -22.60
CA ILE A 31 -9.18 3.14 -21.80
C ILE A 31 -10.47 3.66 -21.15
N PRO A 32 -11.62 3.00 -21.37
CA PRO A 32 -12.88 3.38 -20.75
C PRO A 32 -12.89 3.00 -19.26
N GLU A 33 -13.57 3.81 -18.43
CA GLU A 33 -13.74 3.55 -16.99
C GLU A 33 -14.39 2.20 -16.73
N THR A 34 -15.35 1.81 -17.57
CA THR A 34 -16.02 0.52 -17.58
C THR A 34 -15.92 -0.12 -18.96
N GLY A 35 -15.65 -1.42 -19.01
CA GLY A 35 -15.43 -2.17 -20.25
C GLY A 35 -15.32 -3.66 -19.96
N SER A 36 -15.66 -4.47 -20.96
CA SER A 36 -15.43 -5.92 -20.93
C SER A 36 -13.95 -6.24 -21.19
N ASP A 37 -13.53 -7.45 -20.86
CA ASP A 37 -12.17 -7.91 -21.13
C ASP A 37 -11.84 -7.86 -22.63
N ASP A 38 -12.81 -8.13 -23.51
CA ASP A 38 -12.61 -8.06 -24.97
C ASP A 38 -12.36 -6.63 -25.46
N VAL A 39 -13.08 -5.65 -24.91
CA VAL A 39 -12.82 -4.23 -25.22
C VAL A 39 -11.40 -3.85 -24.78
N TYR A 40 -10.98 -4.25 -23.58
CA TYR A 40 -9.63 -3.97 -23.10
C TYR A 40 -8.55 -4.66 -23.93
N ARG A 41 -8.76 -5.92 -24.32
CA ARG A 41 -7.83 -6.65 -25.22
C ARG A 41 -7.74 -5.98 -26.59
N GLN A 42 -8.86 -5.56 -27.17
CA GLN A 42 -8.87 -4.86 -28.45
C GLN A 42 -8.07 -3.55 -28.39
N ILE A 43 -8.26 -2.75 -27.34
CA ILE A 43 -7.47 -1.52 -27.14
C ILE A 43 -5.97 -1.82 -27.05
N PHE A 44 -5.59 -2.88 -26.33
CA PHE A 44 -4.20 -3.31 -26.24
C PHE A 44 -3.64 -3.75 -27.61
N GLU A 45 -4.38 -4.57 -28.35
CA GLU A 45 -3.97 -5.04 -29.67
C GLU A 45 -3.80 -3.88 -30.64
N ASP A 46 -4.77 -2.98 -30.74
CA ASP A 46 -4.72 -1.82 -31.63
C ASP A 46 -3.54 -0.90 -31.31
N TYR A 47 -3.31 -0.65 -30.03
CA TYR A 47 -2.22 0.22 -29.57
C TYR A 47 -0.82 -0.39 -29.79
N THR A 48 -0.70 -1.71 -29.68
CA THR A 48 0.61 -2.40 -29.77
C THR A 48 0.94 -2.93 -31.16
N LYS A 49 -0.05 -3.07 -32.05
CA LYS A 49 0.11 -3.59 -33.42
C LYS A 49 1.08 -2.77 -34.28
N VAL A 50 1.06 -1.45 -34.12
CA VAL A 50 1.90 -0.51 -34.90
C VAL A 50 3.09 0.03 -34.10
N ALA A 51 3.40 -0.59 -32.96
CA ALA A 51 4.43 -0.10 -32.05
C ALA A 51 5.85 -0.33 -32.59
N ILE A 52 6.60 0.75 -32.75
CA ILE A 52 8.03 0.73 -33.09
C ILE A 52 8.88 0.40 -31.86
N PRO A 53 10.06 -0.24 -32.02
CA PRO A 53 10.93 -0.60 -30.90
C PRO A 53 11.25 0.59 -29.99
N GLY A 54 11.10 0.41 -28.67
CA GLY A 54 11.35 1.45 -27.67
C GLY A 54 10.25 2.49 -27.49
N SER A 55 9.20 2.49 -28.33
CA SER A 55 8.00 3.30 -28.10
C SER A 55 7.21 2.85 -26.88
N ASN A 56 6.32 3.71 -26.38
CA ASN A 56 5.43 3.37 -25.27
C ASN A 56 4.58 2.12 -25.56
N GLY A 57 4.13 1.93 -26.81
CA GLY A 57 3.41 0.73 -27.25
C GLY A 57 4.28 -0.54 -27.24
N ASP A 58 5.56 -0.44 -27.62
CA ASP A 58 6.47 -1.60 -27.59
C ASP A 58 6.79 -2.01 -26.14
N LEU A 59 7.01 -1.03 -25.27
CA LEU A 59 7.22 -1.26 -23.85
C LEU A 59 5.99 -1.90 -23.19
N LEU A 60 4.78 -1.42 -23.52
CA LEU A 60 3.53 -2.01 -23.03
C LEU A 60 3.35 -3.46 -23.51
N ARG A 61 3.58 -3.71 -24.81
CA ARG A 61 3.55 -5.07 -25.38
C ARG A 61 4.48 -6.00 -24.61
N ARG A 62 5.74 -5.59 -24.43
CA ARG A 62 6.75 -6.37 -23.71
C ARG A 62 6.39 -6.59 -22.25
N ALA A 63 5.79 -5.61 -21.58
CA ALA A 63 5.32 -5.77 -20.20
C ALA A 63 4.21 -6.84 -20.11
N VAL A 64 3.22 -6.82 -21.00
CA VAL A 64 2.14 -7.83 -21.03
C VAL A 64 2.68 -9.22 -21.40
N GLU A 65 3.53 -9.32 -22.42
CA GLU A 65 4.16 -10.58 -22.84
C GLU A 65 5.05 -11.16 -21.72
N SER A 66 5.74 -10.31 -20.96
CA SER A 66 6.57 -10.73 -19.84
C SER A 66 5.76 -11.51 -18.80
N VAL A 67 4.56 -11.03 -18.47
CA VAL A 67 3.64 -11.72 -17.56
C VAL A 67 3.11 -13.00 -18.20
N LYS A 68 2.64 -12.95 -19.45
CA LYS A 68 2.08 -14.11 -20.17
C LYS A 68 3.06 -15.29 -20.28
N SER A 69 4.35 -14.98 -20.46
CA SER A 69 5.40 -15.99 -20.59
C SER A 69 5.78 -16.69 -19.29
N GLY A 70 5.36 -16.15 -18.14
CA GLY A 70 5.54 -16.79 -16.83
C GLY A 70 6.99 -16.87 -16.33
N THR A 71 7.95 -16.18 -16.95
CA THR A 71 9.40 -16.32 -16.66
C THR A 71 10.15 -14.98 -16.51
N ALA A 72 9.44 -13.86 -16.58
CA ALA A 72 10.02 -12.53 -16.56
C ALA A 72 9.78 -11.81 -15.21
N PRO A 73 10.52 -10.72 -14.93
CA PRO A 73 10.30 -9.97 -13.70
C PRO A 73 8.90 -9.40 -13.63
N PRO A 74 8.36 -9.22 -12.41
CA PRO A 74 7.04 -8.66 -12.21
C PRO A 74 6.93 -7.24 -12.77
N VAL A 75 5.71 -6.87 -13.16
CA VAL A 75 5.35 -5.56 -13.69
C VAL A 75 4.62 -4.78 -12.61
N ALA A 76 5.06 -3.56 -12.32
CA ALA A 76 4.31 -2.71 -11.41
C ALA A 76 3.12 -2.06 -12.13
N PHE A 77 1.95 -2.04 -11.51
CA PHE A 77 0.71 -1.53 -12.11
C PHE A 77 -0.11 -0.70 -11.11
N PRO A 78 -0.82 0.34 -11.57
CA PRO A 78 -1.61 1.20 -10.70
C PRO A 78 -2.91 0.50 -10.30
N THR A 79 -3.39 0.74 -9.07
CA THR A 79 -4.77 0.43 -8.65
C THR A 79 -5.38 1.67 -7.96
N GLU A 80 -6.64 1.61 -7.55
CA GLU A 80 -7.26 2.69 -6.77
C GLU A 80 -6.70 2.77 -5.33
N THR A 81 -6.12 1.68 -4.81
CA THR A 81 -5.59 1.63 -3.43
C THR A 81 -4.13 2.02 -3.37
N VAL A 82 -3.26 1.16 -3.89
CA VAL A 82 -1.81 1.33 -3.98
C VAL A 82 -1.31 0.67 -5.26
N TYR A 83 -0.12 1.03 -5.73
CA TYR A 83 0.51 0.35 -6.86
C TYR A 83 0.82 -1.11 -6.47
N GLY A 84 0.44 -2.05 -7.34
CA GLY A 84 0.69 -3.48 -7.21
C GLY A 84 1.94 -3.92 -7.98
N LEU A 85 2.59 -4.98 -7.54
CA LEU A 85 3.70 -5.63 -8.24
C LEU A 85 3.26 -6.98 -8.79
N GLY A 86 2.80 -6.97 -10.04
CA GLY A 86 2.05 -8.06 -10.66
C GLY A 86 2.92 -9.10 -11.33
N ALA A 87 2.62 -10.37 -11.09
CA ALA A 87 3.08 -11.49 -11.90
C ALA A 87 1.96 -12.53 -12.06
N ASP A 88 2.10 -13.46 -13.01
CA ASP A 88 1.14 -14.54 -13.22
C ASP A 88 1.02 -15.42 -11.97
N ALA A 89 -0.18 -15.47 -11.38
CA ALA A 89 -0.47 -16.24 -10.17
C ALA A 89 -0.43 -17.77 -10.38
N THR A 90 -0.41 -18.23 -11.64
CA THR A 90 -0.32 -19.65 -11.99
C THR A 90 1.14 -20.13 -12.20
N SER A 91 2.10 -19.19 -12.22
CA SER A 91 3.52 -19.52 -12.41
C SER A 91 4.31 -19.34 -11.11
N ALA A 92 4.79 -20.46 -10.55
CA ALA A 92 5.64 -20.41 -9.35
C ALA A 92 6.94 -19.59 -9.55
N PRO A 93 7.65 -19.67 -10.71
CA PRO A 93 8.78 -18.79 -11.01
C PRO A 93 8.40 -17.30 -11.06
N SER A 94 7.27 -16.94 -11.67
CA SER A 94 6.77 -15.56 -11.72
C SER A 94 6.54 -15.01 -10.31
N VAL A 95 5.88 -15.79 -9.46
CA VAL A 95 5.57 -15.43 -8.07
C VAL A 95 6.85 -15.34 -7.23
N ALA A 96 7.84 -16.22 -7.46
CA ALA A 96 9.16 -16.10 -6.84
C ALA A 96 9.86 -14.78 -7.21
N GLY A 97 9.66 -14.29 -8.44
CA GLY A 97 10.13 -12.98 -8.89
C GLY A 97 9.59 -11.80 -8.08
N ILE A 98 8.34 -11.87 -7.61
CA ILE A 98 7.75 -10.87 -6.72
C ILE A 98 8.51 -10.83 -5.39
N PHE A 99 8.73 -11.99 -4.77
CA PHE A 99 9.44 -12.09 -3.49
C PHE A 99 10.89 -11.60 -3.63
N ALA A 100 11.58 -11.99 -4.69
CA ALA A 100 12.95 -11.58 -4.98
C ALA A 100 13.08 -10.06 -5.19
N ALA A 101 12.21 -9.46 -6.01
CA ALA A 101 12.24 -8.01 -6.28
C ALA A 101 11.97 -7.18 -5.01
N LYS A 102 11.09 -7.65 -4.13
CA LYS A 102 10.74 -6.95 -2.88
C LYS A 102 11.71 -7.21 -1.73
N GLY A 103 12.47 -8.30 -1.76
CA GLY A 103 13.16 -8.84 -0.58
C GLY A 103 12.17 -9.28 0.51
N ARG A 104 11.07 -9.90 0.11
CA ARG A 104 9.94 -10.27 1.00
C ARG A 104 10.04 -11.76 1.41
N PRO A 105 9.70 -12.13 2.66
CA PRO A 105 9.55 -13.52 3.07
C PRO A 105 8.52 -14.27 2.22
N SER A 106 8.83 -15.50 1.83
CA SER A 106 7.98 -16.34 0.95
C SER A 106 6.77 -16.97 1.65
N ASP A 107 6.61 -16.77 2.96
CA ASP A 107 5.53 -17.33 3.78
C ASP A 107 4.29 -16.44 3.89
N ASN A 108 4.31 -15.25 3.26
CA ASN A 108 3.23 -14.28 3.35
C ASN A 108 2.36 -14.33 2.09
N PRO A 109 1.06 -14.69 2.18
CA PRO A 109 0.20 -14.88 1.01
C PRO A 109 0.06 -13.60 0.17
N LEU A 110 -0.31 -13.79 -1.10
CA LEU A 110 -0.51 -12.72 -2.08
C LEU A 110 -2.00 -12.59 -2.42
N ILE A 111 -2.39 -11.38 -2.82
CA ILE A 111 -3.73 -11.13 -3.36
C ILE A 111 -3.68 -11.29 -4.88
N VAL A 112 -4.59 -12.07 -5.41
CA VAL A 112 -4.79 -12.28 -6.84
C VAL A 112 -5.80 -11.27 -7.38
N HIS A 113 -5.43 -10.58 -8.45
CA HIS A 113 -6.24 -9.58 -9.11
C HIS A 113 -6.85 -10.16 -10.39
N VAL A 114 -8.12 -9.83 -10.61
CA VAL A 114 -8.93 -10.25 -11.77
C VAL A 114 -9.56 -9.03 -12.42
N SER A 115 -9.86 -9.11 -13.72
CA SER A 115 -10.41 -7.98 -14.49
C SER A 115 -11.94 -7.96 -14.55
N SER A 116 -12.58 -9.12 -14.34
CA SER A 116 -14.02 -9.31 -14.43
C SER A 116 -14.48 -10.49 -13.55
N LEU A 117 -15.78 -10.60 -13.27
CA LEU A 117 -16.35 -11.77 -12.61
C LEU A 117 -16.23 -13.03 -13.46
N ASP A 118 -16.41 -12.93 -14.77
CA ASP A 118 -16.23 -14.06 -15.69
C ASP A 118 -14.77 -14.56 -15.69
N HIS A 119 -13.80 -13.63 -15.64
CA HIS A 119 -12.40 -13.97 -15.46
C HIS A 119 -12.17 -14.71 -14.12
N LEU A 120 -12.74 -14.22 -13.01
CA LEU A 120 -12.64 -14.90 -11.71
C LEU A 120 -13.22 -16.31 -11.76
N GLN A 121 -14.44 -16.47 -12.29
CA GLN A 121 -15.11 -17.76 -12.35
C GLN A 121 -14.34 -18.76 -13.22
N ARG A 122 -13.77 -18.28 -14.34
CA ARG A 122 -12.90 -19.08 -15.21
C ARG A 122 -11.65 -19.57 -14.48
N VAL A 123 -10.94 -18.71 -13.75
CA VAL A 123 -9.70 -19.12 -13.03
C VAL A 123 -9.99 -19.96 -11.79
N MET A 124 -11.18 -19.82 -11.20
CA MET A 124 -11.62 -20.63 -10.06
C MET A 124 -12.23 -21.96 -10.49
N GLY A 125 -12.57 -22.13 -11.78
CA GLY A 125 -13.28 -23.31 -12.29
C GLY A 125 -14.74 -23.42 -11.79
N GLY A 126 -15.35 -22.32 -11.36
CA GLY A 126 -16.71 -22.35 -10.79
C GLY A 126 -17.22 -21.00 -10.29
N PRO A 127 -18.51 -20.94 -9.87
CA PRO A 127 -19.12 -19.72 -9.35
C PRO A 127 -18.52 -19.31 -8.00
N VAL A 128 -18.58 -18.02 -7.70
CA VAL A 128 -18.24 -17.50 -6.38
C VAL A 128 -19.30 -17.97 -5.36
N PRO A 129 -18.92 -18.34 -4.11
CA PRO A 129 -19.88 -18.69 -3.06
C PRO A 129 -20.93 -17.60 -2.84
N ALA A 130 -22.20 -17.98 -2.77
CA ALA A 130 -23.34 -17.06 -2.76
C ALA A 130 -23.31 -16.03 -1.61
N GLN A 131 -22.66 -16.36 -0.49
CA GLN A 131 -22.47 -15.43 0.64
C GLN A 131 -21.71 -14.15 0.28
N TYR A 132 -20.90 -14.18 -0.80
CA TYR A 132 -20.17 -13.02 -1.28
C TYR A 132 -20.96 -12.18 -2.29
N ASN A 133 -22.09 -12.64 -2.83
CA ASN A 133 -22.81 -11.97 -3.91
C ASN A 133 -23.14 -10.52 -3.58
N SER A 134 -23.71 -10.26 -2.40
CA SER A 134 -24.10 -8.91 -1.98
C SER A 134 -22.91 -7.99 -1.70
N ALA A 135 -21.79 -8.53 -1.20
CA ALA A 135 -20.57 -7.77 -1.01
C ALA A 135 -19.89 -7.43 -2.35
N ILE A 136 -19.89 -8.37 -3.29
CA ILE A 136 -19.38 -8.17 -4.65
C ILE A 136 -20.22 -7.13 -5.40
N GLU A 137 -21.54 -7.28 -5.40
CA GLU A 137 -22.45 -6.34 -6.07
C GLU A 137 -22.26 -4.90 -5.57
N ARG A 138 -22.01 -4.74 -4.27
CA ARG A 138 -21.85 -3.42 -3.66
C ARG A 138 -20.44 -2.82 -3.83
N PHE A 139 -19.39 -3.63 -3.75
CA PHE A 139 -18.03 -3.13 -3.59
C PHE A 139 -17.06 -3.50 -4.72
N TRP A 140 -17.47 -4.32 -5.69
CA TRP A 140 -16.67 -4.66 -6.86
C TRP A 140 -17.22 -4.04 -8.14
N PRO A 141 -16.34 -3.52 -9.03
CA PRO A 141 -14.90 -3.32 -8.85
C PRO A 141 -14.56 -2.32 -7.72
N GLY A 142 -13.54 -2.60 -6.90
CA GLY A 142 -13.16 -1.70 -5.80
C GLY A 142 -12.25 -2.30 -4.72
N PRO A 143 -12.12 -1.60 -3.58
CA PRO A 143 -11.12 -1.88 -2.55
C PRO A 143 -11.52 -3.02 -1.59
N LEU A 144 -12.29 -4.01 -2.08
CA LEU A 144 -12.63 -5.23 -1.34
C LEU A 144 -11.75 -6.40 -1.81
N THR A 145 -11.22 -7.16 -0.88
CA THR A 145 -10.59 -8.46 -1.12
C THR A 145 -11.38 -9.54 -0.39
N ILE A 146 -11.81 -10.58 -1.10
CA ILE A 146 -12.54 -11.71 -0.53
C ILE A 146 -11.64 -12.95 -0.47
N LEU A 147 -11.78 -13.79 0.57
CA LEU A 147 -11.10 -15.08 0.62
C LEU A 147 -11.94 -16.19 -0.02
N LEU A 148 -11.38 -16.89 -0.99
CA LEU A 148 -11.99 -18.07 -1.61
C LEU A 148 -11.16 -19.31 -1.33
N PRO A 149 -11.78 -20.51 -1.18
CA PRO A 149 -11.06 -21.76 -1.07
C PRO A 149 -10.17 -22.00 -2.29
N VAL A 150 -8.98 -22.57 -2.10
CA VAL A 150 -8.14 -23.03 -3.22
C VAL A 150 -8.89 -24.18 -3.92
N PRO A 151 -9.13 -24.11 -5.24
CA PRO A 151 -9.75 -25.23 -5.98
C PRO A 151 -8.93 -26.52 -5.85
N ALA A 152 -9.59 -27.68 -5.86
CA ALA A 152 -8.91 -28.97 -5.76
C ALA A 152 -7.92 -29.20 -6.94
N ASP A 153 -8.34 -28.84 -8.15
CA ASP A 153 -7.53 -28.89 -9.37
C ASP A 153 -7.01 -27.49 -9.75
N SER A 154 -6.49 -26.77 -8.75
CA SER A 154 -6.03 -25.40 -8.91
C SER A 154 -4.72 -25.30 -9.71
N GLU A 155 -4.72 -24.45 -10.75
CA GLU A 155 -3.50 -24.04 -11.47
C GLU A 155 -2.71 -22.94 -10.71
N PHE A 156 -3.21 -22.42 -9.59
CA PHE A 156 -2.49 -21.42 -8.79
C PHE A 156 -1.19 -21.99 -8.23
N ALA A 157 -0.13 -21.20 -8.32
CA ALA A 157 1.16 -21.59 -7.80
C ALA A 157 1.12 -21.67 -6.25
N PRO A 158 1.69 -22.71 -5.61
CA PRO A 158 1.61 -22.89 -4.16
C PRO A 158 2.18 -21.73 -3.34
N ASN A 159 3.13 -20.99 -3.91
CA ASN A 159 3.76 -19.82 -3.29
C ASN A 159 2.90 -18.54 -3.37
N VAL A 160 1.73 -18.56 -4.03
CA VAL A 160 0.71 -17.51 -3.90
C VAL A 160 -0.01 -17.61 -2.55
N HIS A 161 -0.22 -18.84 -2.06
CA HIS A 161 -0.99 -19.15 -0.86
C HIS A 161 -0.22 -20.14 0.07
N PRO A 162 1.00 -19.77 0.51
CA PRO A 162 1.93 -20.70 1.16
C PRO A 162 1.31 -21.37 2.39
N GLY A 163 0.95 -22.65 2.25
CA GLY A 163 0.33 -23.45 3.31
C GLY A 163 -1.11 -23.06 3.68
N GLN A 164 -1.75 -22.17 2.91
CA GLN A 164 -3.12 -21.71 3.14
C GLN A 164 -4.11 -22.50 2.28
N LYS A 165 -5.31 -22.73 2.84
CA LYS A 165 -6.45 -23.35 2.13
C LYS A 165 -7.29 -22.34 1.35
N THR A 166 -6.97 -21.06 1.43
CA THR A 166 -7.69 -19.97 0.79
C THR A 166 -6.74 -19.02 0.07
N ILE A 167 -7.26 -18.33 -0.95
CA ILE A 167 -6.58 -17.27 -1.71
C ILE A 167 -7.42 -16.00 -1.63
N GLY A 168 -6.77 -14.85 -1.45
CA GLY A 168 -7.44 -13.56 -1.52
C GLY A 168 -7.61 -13.09 -2.96
N PHE A 169 -8.84 -12.76 -3.37
CA PHE A 169 -9.15 -12.23 -4.69
C PHE A 169 -9.66 -10.80 -4.62
N ARG A 170 -9.34 -9.99 -5.63
CA ARG A 170 -9.84 -8.61 -5.78
C ARG A 170 -10.06 -8.26 -7.25
N MET A 171 -11.19 -7.62 -7.54
CA MET A 171 -11.41 -6.90 -8.80
C MET A 171 -11.18 -5.40 -8.56
N PRO A 172 -10.01 -4.83 -8.91
CA PRO A 172 -9.71 -3.42 -8.65
C PRO A 172 -10.60 -2.48 -9.49
N SER A 173 -10.99 -1.33 -8.95
CA SER A 173 -11.80 -0.35 -9.70
C SER A 173 -11.01 0.44 -10.73
N SER A 174 -9.67 0.50 -10.59
CA SER A 174 -8.81 1.14 -11.58
C SER A 174 -8.98 0.51 -12.96
N LYS A 175 -9.44 1.32 -13.93
CA LYS A 175 -9.52 0.92 -15.34
C LYS A 175 -8.19 0.45 -15.90
N TYR A 176 -7.08 1.05 -15.44
CA TYR A 176 -5.73 0.70 -15.86
C TYR A 176 -5.33 -0.69 -15.35
N ALA A 177 -5.67 -1.02 -14.09
CA ALA A 177 -5.46 -2.36 -13.55
C ALA A 177 -6.27 -3.40 -14.33
N ARG A 178 -7.57 -3.17 -14.53
CA ARG A 178 -8.45 -4.11 -15.24
C ARG A 178 -8.04 -4.28 -16.70
N PHE A 179 -7.65 -3.20 -17.37
CA PHE A 179 -7.07 -3.23 -18.71
C PHE A 179 -5.81 -4.10 -18.76
N PHE A 180 -4.86 -3.88 -17.84
CA PHE A 180 -3.62 -4.65 -17.80
C PHE A 180 -3.87 -6.15 -17.56
N ILE A 181 -4.74 -6.47 -16.60
CA ILE A 181 -5.11 -7.85 -16.26
C ILE A 181 -5.80 -8.54 -17.46
N ALA A 182 -6.74 -7.86 -18.11
CA ALA A 182 -7.43 -8.37 -19.30
C ALA A 182 -6.47 -8.58 -20.48
N ALA A 183 -5.54 -7.65 -20.71
CA ALA A 183 -4.52 -7.75 -21.74
C ALA A 183 -3.56 -8.92 -21.49
N CYS A 184 -3.22 -9.19 -20.22
CA CYS A 184 -2.43 -10.36 -19.81
C CYS A 184 -3.20 -11.67 -19.98
N ASP A 185 -4.52 -11.64 -19.85
CA ASP A 185 -5.37 -12.84 -19.78
C ASP A 185 -4.88 -13.88 -18.77
N ARG A 186 -4.40 -13.38 -17.62
CA ARG A 186 -3.90 -14.19 -16.50
C ARG A 186 -4.42 -13.62 -15.19
N PRO A 187 -4.65 -14.45 -14.15
CA PRO A 187 -4.82 -13.96 -12.79
C PRO A 187 -3.50 -13.36 -12.29
N ILE A 188 -3.53 -12.15 -11.75
CA ILE A 188 -2.29 -11.41 -11.38
C ILE A 188 -2.10 -11.41 -9.87
N ALA A 189 -1.11 -12.17 -9.37
CA ALA A 189 -0.67 -12.04 -7.99
C ALA A 189 0.06 -10.71 -7.82
N GLY A 190 -0.42 -9.85 -6.92
CA GLY A 190 0.05 -8.46 -6.84
C GLY A 190 0.04 -7.88 -5.42
N PRO A 191 1.09 -8.05 -4.61
CA PRO A 191 1.27 -7.24 -3.40
C PRO A 191 1.62 -5.79 -3.77
N SER A 192 1.71 -4.89 -2.78
CA SER A 192 2.19 -3.52 -3.01
C SER A 192 3.58 -3.48 -3.67
N ALA A 193 3.85 -2.47 -4.51
CA ALA A 193 5.06 -2.37 -5.32
C ALA A 193 6.23 -1.61 -4.66
N ASN A 194 6.43 -1.85 -3.37
CA ASN A 194 7.51 -1.27 -2.55
C ASN A 194 8.58 -2.33 -2.21
N SER A 195 9.76 -1.88 -1.80
CA SER A 195 10.69 -2.76 -1.08
C SER A 195 10.07 -3.17 0.27
N SER A 196 10.33 -4.40 0.73
CA SER A 196 9.72 -4.91 1.97
C SER A 196 10.02 -4.00 3.16
N GLY A 197 8.99 -3.70 3.97
CA GLY A 197 9.09 -2.83 5.16
C GLY A 197 8.77 -1.36 4.91
N LYS A 198 9.08 -0.82 3.72
CA LYS A 198 8.82 0.60 3.39
C LYS A 198 7.31 0.93 3.28
N PRO A 199 6.90 2.21 3.35
CA PRO A 199 5.54 2.65 3.04
C PRO A 199 5.05 2.11 1.68
N SER A 200 3.75 1.87 1.51
CA SER A 200 3.23 1.42 0.21
C SER A 200 3.33 2.53 -0.85
N PRO A 201 3.47 2.21 -2.16
CA PRO A 201 3.58 3.22 -3.20
C PRO A 201 2.21 3.63 -3.74
N THR A 202 1.93 4.92 -3.77
CA THR A 202 0.69 5.50 -4.34
C THR A 202 0.91 6.21 -5.69
N THR A 203 2.13 6.20 -6.22
CA THR A 203 2.52 6.81 -7.50
C THR A 203 3.55 5.93 -8.21
N ALA A 204 3.68 6.05 -9.53
CA ALA A 204 4.73 5.37 -10.30
C ALA A 204 6.14 5.77 -9.83
N GLN A 205 6.32 7.02 -9.40
CA GLN A 205 7.59 7.53 -8.88
C GLN A 205 8.00 6.82 -7.58
N HIS A 206 7.06 6.58 -6.65
CA HIS A 206 7.33 5.81 -5.44
C HIS A 206 7.81 4.38 -5.75
N VAL A 207 7.26 3.77 -6.82
CA VAL A 207 7.71 2.45 -7.29
C VAL A 207 9.12 2.53 -7.86
N LEU A 208 9.42 3.56 -8.68
CA LEU A 208 10.73 3.76 -9.28
C LEU A 208 11.81 3.89 -8.21
N GLU A 209 11.58 4.69 -7.17
CA GLU A 209 12.49 4.90 -6.05
C GLU A 209 12.86 3.59 -5.33
N ASP A 210 11.91 2.66 -5.22
CA ASP A 210 12.10 1.41 -4.47
C ASP A 210 12.63 0.24 -5.32
N LEU A 211 12.19 0.16 -6.58
CA LEU A 211 12.33 -1.02 -7.42
C LEU A 211 13.09 -0.78 -8.73
N SER A 212 13.58 0.44 -8.98
CA SER A 212 14.51 0.70 -10.10
C SER A 212 15.70 -0.26 -10.04
N GLY A 213 16.06 -0.84 -11.19
CA GLY A 213 17.11 -1.85 -11.26
C GLY A 213 16.66 -3.28 -10.90
N LYS A 214 15.48 -3.45 -10.29
CA LYS A 214 14.94 -4.77 -9.88
C LYS A 214 13.83 -5.26 -10.80
N ILE A 215 13.10 -4.35 -11.45
CA ILE A 215 12.02 -4.67 -12.38
C ILE A 215 12.19 -3.92 -13.71
N ASN A 216 11.62 -4.45 -14.78
CA ASN A 216 11.73 -3.82 -16.11
C ASN A 216 10.67 -2.75 -16.37
N PHE A 217 9.47 -2.89 -15.81
CA PHE A 217 8.32 -2.11 -16.25
C PHE A 217 7.49 -1.61 -15.07
N ILE A 218 7.13 -0.33 -15.14
CA ILE A 218 6.17 0.34 -14.27
C ILE A 218 5.11 0.94 -15.18
N LEU A 219 3.86 0.50 -15.05
CA LEU A 219 2.73 1.13 -15.71
C LEU A 219 2.32 2.35 -14.89
N ASP A 220 2.25 3.52 -15.52
CA ASP A 220 1.87 4.77 -14.89
C ASP A 220 0.45 5.18 -15.33
N GLY A 221 -0.47 5.13 -14.37
CA GLY A 221 -1.85 5.59 -14.52
C GLY A 221 -2.19 6.76 -13.60
N GLY A 222 -1.17 7.45 -13.06
CA GLY A 222 -1.34 8.55 -12.11
C GLY A 222 -1.41 8.10 -10.65
N ASN A 223 -1.95 8.98 -9.80
CA ASN A 223 -2.02 8.77 -8.35
C ASN A 223 -3.14 7.78 -7.99
N CYS A 224 -2.96 7.03 -6.90
CA CYS A 224 -4.03 6.25 -6.29
C CYS A 224 -5.07 7.15 -5.61
N ASP A 225 -6.34 6.73 -5.63
CA ASP A 225 -7.45 7.51 -5.10
C ASP A 225 -7.68 7.30 -3.60
N VAL A 226 -7.46 6.07 -3.10
CA VAL A 226 -7.73 5.68 -1.70
C VAL A 226 -6.47 5.81 -0.83
N GLY A 227 -5.30 5.46 -1.35
CA GLY A 227 -3.99 5.57 -0.67
C GLY A 227 -3.69 4.55 0.44
N VAL A 228 -4.70 3.81 0.91
CA VAL A 228 -4.53 2.63 1.79
C VAL A 228 -4.97 1.35 1.07
N GLU A 229 -4.42 0.21 1.48
CA GLU A 229 -4.73 -1.09 0.84
C GLU A 229 -6.20 -1.51 1.00
N SER A 230 -6.62 -2.52 0.23
CA SER A 230 -7.98 -3.08 0.28
C SER A 230 -8.35 -3.69 1.62
N THR A 231 -9.63 -3.62 1.98
CA THR A 231 -10.20 -4.36 3.10
C THR A 231 -10.22 -5.84 2.74
N VAL A 232 -9.68 -6.71 3.61
CA VAL A 232 -9.68 -8.15 3.39
C VAL A 232 -10.74 -8.79 4.28
N VAL A 233 -11.69 -9.49 3.67
CA VAL A 233 -12.78 -10.17 4.37
C VAL A 233 -12.74 -11.68 4.16
N ASP A 234 -13.07 -12.39 5.23
CA ASP A 234 -13.36 -13.81 5.24
C ASP A 234 -14.86 -14.00 5.49
N GLY A 235 -15.61 -14.10 4.39
CA GLY A 235 -17.02 -14.44 4.42
C GLY A 235 -17.27 -15.94 4.53
N LEU A 236 -16.23 -16.80 4.51
CA LEU A 236 -16.36 -18.25 4.73
C LEU A 236 -16.55 -18.58 6.22
N HIS A 237 -16.10 -17.69 7.09
CA HIS A 237 -16.34 -17.74 8.53
C HIS A 237 -17.75 -17.23 8.87
N ASN A 238 -18.32 -17.72 9.98
CA ASN A 238 -19.59 -17.26 10.53
C ASN A 238 -19.43 -16.83 11.99
N PRO A 239 -19.59 -15.53 12.34
CA PRO A 239 -19.92 -14.42 11.43
C PRO A 239 -18.75 -14.06 10.49
N PRO A 240 -18.98 -13.35 9.36
CA PRO A 240 -17.91 -12.88 8.49
C PRO A 240 -16.87 -12.06 9.26
N LEU A 241 -15.60 -12.19 8.88
CA LEU A 241 -14.50 -11.50 9.56
C LEU A 241 -13.82 -10.49 8.63
N ILE A 242 -13.48 -9.31 9.17
CA ILE A 242 -12.48 -8.43 8.56
C ILE A 242 -11.11 -8.86 9.07
N LEU A 243 -10.25 -9.34 8.17
CA LEU A 243 -8.89 -9.76 8.48
C LEU A 243 -7.88 -8.63 8.36
N ARG A 244 -8.19 -7.62 7.53
CA ARG A 244 -7.38 -6.41 7.39
C ARG A 244 -8.27 -5.20 7.12
N PRO A 245 -8.14 -4.10 7.89
CA PRO A 245 -8.83 -2.85 7.57
C PRO A 245 -8.23 -2.19 6.33
N GLY A 246 -9.09 -1.58 5.52
CA GLY A 246 -8.73 -0.93 4.27
C GLY A 246 -9.79 0.07 3.82
N GLY A 247 -10.00 0.19 2.50
CA GLY A 247 -10.94 1.15 1.89
C GLY A 247 -12.43 0.94 2.18
N ILE A 248 -12.82 -0.12 2.91
CA ILE A 248 -14.21 -0.43 3.28
C ILE A 248 -14.26 -0.66 4.79
N SER A 249 -15.15 0.06 5.46
CA SER A 249 -15.35 0.01 6.91
C SER A 249 -16.20 -1.18 7.37
N LEU A 250 -16.14 -1.47 8.67
CA LEU A 250 -17.00 -2.46 9.33
C LEU A 250 -18.48 -2.12 9.17
N GLU A 251 -18.84 -0.85 9.30
CA GLU A 251 -20.22 -0.37 9.20
C GLU A 251 -20.76 -0.52 7.78
N GLU A 252 -19.94 -0.24 6.77
CA GLU A 252 -20.34 -0.44 5.37
C GLU A 252 -20.60 -1.91 5.06
N LEU A 253 -19.80 -2.82 5.61
CA LEU A 253 -20.04 -4.26 5.49
C LEU A 253 -21.33 -4.66 6.21
N ARG A 254 -21.54 -4.21 7.46
CA ARG A 254 -22.77 -4.51 8.21
C ARG A 254 -24.03 -3.96 7.54
N GLN A 255 -23.93 -2.82 6.86
CA GLN A 255 -25.03 -2.24 6.08
C GLN A 255 -25.44 -3.07 4.86
N ILE A 256 -24.64 -4.06 4.41
CA ILE A 256 -25.11 -5.01 3.40
C ILE A 256 -26.34 -5.79 3.90
N GLY A 257 -26.42 -6.05 5.21
CA GLY A 257 -27.45 -6.89 5.80
C GLY A 257 -27.22 -8.39 5.57
N GLY A 258 -28.21 -9.20 5.96
CA GLY A 258 -28.11 -10.67 5.90
C GLY A 258 -26.94 -11.18 6.75
N LEU A 259 -26.15 -12.11 6.21
CA LEU A 259 -24.97 -12.66 6.88
C LEU A 259 -23.96 -11.58 7.32
N TRP A 260 -23.87 -10.47 6.59
CA TRP A 260 -22.90 -9.41 6.86
C TRP A 260 -23.29 -8.53 8.05
N THR A 261 -24.54 -8.59 8.53
CA THR A 261 -25.01 -7.81 9.69
C THR A 261 -24.14 -8.02 10.93
N ASP A 262 -23.69 -9.25 11.13
CA ASP A 262 -22.92 -9.67 12.30
C ASP A 262 -21.40 -9.64 12.06
N THR A 263 -20.95 -9.04 10.94
CA THR A 263 -19.51 -8.97 10.60
C THR A 263 -18.70 -8.52 11.81
N ALA A 264 -17.59 -9.20 12.08
CA ALA A 264 -16.72 -8.93 13.22
C ALA A 264 -15.28 -8.63 12.76
N LEU A 265 -14.48 -8.09 13.68
CA LEU A 265 -13.06 -7.86 13.44
C LEU A 265 -12.29 -9.14 13.77
N GLY A 266 -11.57 -9.68 12.79
CA GLY A 266 -10.63 -10.80 12.97
C GLY A 266 -9.28 -10.37 13.55
N TYR A 267 -9.12 -9.08 13.85
CA TYR A 267 -7.93 -8.46 14.40
C TYR A 267 -8.26 -7.64 15.66
N ASN A 268 -7.27 -7.40 16.51
CA ASN A 268 -7.40 -6.54 17.67
C ASN A 268 -7.39 -5.06 17.26
N PRO A 269 -8.42 -4.25 17.56
CA PRO A 269 -8.45 -2.83 17.17
C PRO A 269 -7.28 -2.00 17.73
N SER A 270 -6.77 -2.36 18.91
CA SER A 270 -5.64 -1.69 19.55
C SER A 270 -4.29 -2.15 19.00
N SER A 271 -4.25 -3.28 18.29
CA SER A 271 -3.06 -3.81 17.61
C SER A 271 -3.49 -4.73 16.47
N PRO A 272 -3.85 -4.20 15.28
CA PRO A 272 -4.52 -4.98 14.23
C PRO A 272 -3.64 -6.04 13.56
N SER A 273 -2.37 -6.15 13.96
CA SER A 273 -1.47 -7.27 13.66
C SER A 273 -1.69 -8.50 14.56
N THR A 274 -2.45 -8.36 15.64
CA THR A 274 -2.77 -9.46 16.56
C THR A 274 -4.19 -9.95 16.31
N PRO A 275 -4.43 -11.27 16.29
CA PRO A 275 -5.79 -11.82 16.24
C PRO A 275 -6.63 -11.29 17.40
N ALA A 276 -7.93 -11.07 17.18
CA ALA A 276 -8.83 -10.62 18.24
C ALA A 276 -9.03 -11.68 19.35
N SER A 277 -8.80 -12.96 19.05
CA SER A 277 -8.86 -14.08 20.01
C SER A 277 -8.24 -15.36 19.42
N ASP A 278 -7.94 -16.34 20.28
CA ASP A 278 -7.47 -17.68 19.90
C ASP A 278 -8.45 -18.44 18.98
N LEU A 279 -9.75 -18.12 19.07
CA LEU A 279 -10.79 -18.71 18.22
C LEU A 279 -10.64 -18.34 16.74
N TYR A 280 -9.87 -17.30 16.42
CA TYR A 280 -9.68 -16.81 15.05
C TYR A 280 -8.33 -17.22 14.45
N ILE A 281 -7.55 -18.04 15.16
CA ILE A 281 -6.27 -18.61 14.72
C ILE A 281 -6.53 -19.95 14.00
N GLU A 282 -6.98 -19.90 12.75
CA GLU A 282 -7.03 -21.10 11.90
C GLU A 282 -5.77 -21.24 11.03
N THR A 283 -4.58 -21.27 11.64
CA THR A 283 -3.42 -21.82 10.91
C THR A 283 -2.73 -22.89 11.72
N THR A 284 -2.39 -23.98 11.05
CA THR A 284 -1.65 -25.11 11.61
C THR A 284 -0.22 -24.75 12.03
N ASN A 285 0.32 -23.60 11.59
CA ASN A 285 1.75 -23.26 11.71
C ASN A 285 2.07 -21.77 12.01
N GLY A 286 1.11 -20.92 12.39
CA GLY A 286 1.38 -19.49 12.72
C GLY A 286 1.72 -18.59 11.51
N ALA A 287 1.30 -18.98 10.31
CA ALA A 287 1.38 -18.16 9.10
C ALA A 287 0.17 -17.19 9.03
N PRO A 288 0.31 -15.98 8.45
CA PRO A 288 -0.82 -15.06 8.36
C PRO A 288 -1.85 -15.52 7.31
N ARG A 289 -3.15 -15.42 7.63
CA ARG A 289 -4.27 -15.75 6.70
C ARG A 289 -4.43 -14.69 5.59
N ALA A 290 -3.99 -13.47 5.85
CA ALA A 290 -4.05 -12.35 4.92
C ALA A 290 -2.75 -11.51 4.97
N PRO A 291 -2.39 -10.82 3.87
CA PRO A 291 -1.23 -9.94 3.88
C PRO A 291 -1.41 -8.80 4.89
N GLY A 292 -0.34 -8.43 5.59
CA GLY A 292 -0.33 -7.27 6.51
C GLY A 292 -0.66 -7.59 7.97
N MET A 293 -0.75 -8.88 8.34
CA MET A 293 -1.04 -9.31 9.72
C MET A 293 0.22 -9.53 10.57
N LYS A 294 1.29 -10.13 10.04
CA LYS A 294 2.41 -10.65 10.87
C LYS A 294 3.63 -9.73 11.00
N TYR A 295 3.97 -8.99 9.95
CA TYR A 295 5.24 -8.26 9.88
C TYR A 295 5.03 -6.75 10.09
N ARG A 296 6.04 -6.08 10.66
CA ARG A 296 6.04 -4.61 10.71
C ARG A 296 6.11 -4.09 9.26
N HIS A 297 5.12 -3.29 8.90
CA HIS A 297 4.95 -2.74 7.57
C HIS A 297 4.87 -1.23 7.68
N TYR A 298 5.27 -0.53 6.61
CA TYR A 298 5.06 0.91 6.44
C TYR A 298 5.93 1.81 7.32
N SER A 299 7.01 1.28 7.90
CA SER A 299 7.89 2.06 8.75
C SER A 299 8.87 2.86 7.88
N PRO A 300 8.87 4.20 7.99
CA PRO A 300 9.96 5.01 7.47
C PRO A 300 11.26 4.71 8.23
N THR A 301 12.38 5.24 7.75
CA THR A 301 13.69 5.15 8.40
C THR A 301 13.71 5.96 9.70
N GLY A 302 13.05 7.12 9.70
CA GLY A 302 12.89 7.96 10.89
C GLY A 302 11.94 7.35 11.92
N LYS A 303 12.16 7.67 13.20
CA LYS A 303 11.29 7.23 14.30
C LYS A 303 9.95 7.95 14.26
N VAL A 304 8.89 7.23 13.93
CA VAL A 304 7.52 7.75 14.02
C VAL A 304 7.05 7.76 15.48
N VAL A 305 6.58 8.90 15.96
CA VAL A 305 6.01 9.08 17.30
C VAL A 305 4.57 9.57 17.16
N LEU A 306 3.62 8.82 17.73
CA LEU A 306 2.20 9.17 17.72
C LEU A 306 1.82 9.88 19.02
N PHE A 307 1.05 10.97 18.93
CA PHE A 307 0.56 11.71 20.09
C PHE A 307 -0.96 11.66 20.17
N SER A 308 -1.50 11.20 21.29
CA SER A 308 -2.94 11.28 21.56
C SER A 308 -3.40 12.73 21.72
N HIS A 309 -4.72 12.94 21.60
CA HIS A 309 -5.33 14.22 21.94
C HIS A 309 -4.98 14.68 23.36
N ALA A 310 -5.03 13.79 24.35
CA ALA A 310 -4.73 14.12 25.74
C ALA A 310 -3.25 14.51 25.93
N ALA A 311 -2.33 13.79 25.27
CA ALA A 311 -0.90 14.10 25.29
C ALA A 311 -0.62 15.48 24.67
N LEU A 312 -1.27 15.81 23.55
CA LEU A 312 -1.13 17.14 22.94
C LEU A 312 -1.66 18.26 23.84
N GLN A 313 -2.81 18.07 24.49
CA GLN A 313 -3.37 19.05 25.44
C GLN A 313 -2.47 19.30 26.65
N ARG A 314 -1.71 18.29 27.08
CA ARG A 314 -0.76 18.38 28.19
C ARG A 314 0.63 18.89 27.78
N GLY A 315 0.83 19.28 26.52
CA GLY A 315 2.11 19.80 26.03
C GLY A 315 3.19 18.71 25.84
N ARG A 316 2.81 17.44 25.75
CA ARG A 316 3.77 16.32 25.69
C ARG A 316 4.59 16.30 24.40
N ALA A 317 4.07 16.84 23.30
CA ALA A 317 4.83 16.98 22.06
C ALA A 317 6.01 17.96 22.23
N GLN A 318 5.80 19.07 22.94
CA GLN A 318 6.82 20.07 23.25
C GLN A 318 7.89 19.51 24.19
N GLU A 319 7.48 18.75 25.20
CA GLU A 319 8.38 18.06 26.13
C GLU A 319 9.22 16.99 25.43
N TYR A 320 8.58 16.20 24.56
CA TYR A 320 9.27 15.18 23.76
C TYR A 320 10.26 15.81 22.79
N LEU A 321 9.86 16.87 22.07
CA LEU A 321 10.74 17.66 21.21
C LEU A 321 11.97 18.17 21.99
N SER A 322 11.75 18.74 23.18
CA SER A 322 12.81 19.23 24.07
C SER A 322 13.74 18.14 24.60
N THR A 323 13.27 16.89 24.62
CA THR A 323 14.07 15.73 25.02
C THR A 323 14.92 15.25 23.86
N VAL A 324 14.33 15.12 22.67
CA VAL A 324 15.02 14.71 21.45
C VAL A 324 16.14 15.67 21.07
N THR A 325 15.96 16.98 21.26
CA THR A 325 17.00 17.98 20.97
C THR A 325 18.24 17.88 21.87
N LYS A 326 18.14 17.17 23.00
CA LYS A 326 19.25 16.99 23.96
C LYS A 326 20.00 15.67 23.75
N ILE A 327 19.55 14.81 22.84
CA ILE A 327 20.18 13.51 22.59
C ILE A 327 21.53 13.74 21.89
N PRO A 328 22.67 13.34 22.50
CA PRO A 328 24.01 13.60 21.95
C PRO A 328 24.31 12.88 20.62
N GLU A 329 23.48 11.90 20.22
CA GLU A 329 23.67 11.03 19.05
C GLU A 329 23.34 11.72 17.71
N LEU A 330 22.92 12.99 17.72
CA LEU A 330 22.85 13.82 16.52
C LEU A 330 24.25 14.37 16.22
N ASP A 331 25.11 13.46 15.73
CA ASP A 331 26.55 13.52 15.47
C ASP A 331 27.04 14.79 14.72
N GLY A 332 26.95 15.96 15.36
CA GLY A 332 27.24 17.28 14.77
C GLY A 332 26.36 17.68 13.58
N LYS A 333 25.32 16.90 13.26
CA LYS A 333 24.38 17.15 12.16
C LYS A 333 23.09 17.76 12.69
N GLU A 334 22.54 18.71 11.93
CA GLU A 334 21.24 19.32 12.18
C GLU A 334 20.16 18.23 12.24
N ALA A 335 19.47 18.13 13.38
CA ALA A 335 18.40 17.15 13.56
C ALA A 335 17.19 17.54 12.73
N ARG A 336 16.54 16.57 12.11
CA ARG A 336 15.41 16.79 11.22
C ARG A 336 14.16 16.12 11.77
N ILE A 337 13.11 16.92 11.99
CA ILE A 337 11.85 16.44 12.57
C ILE A 337 10.70 16.77 11.63
N GLY A 338 10.05 15.73 11.12
CA GLY A 338 8.84 15.83 10.31
C GLY A 338 7.59 15.90 11.18
N PHE A 339 6.57 16.66 10.77
CA PHE A 339 5.25 16.72 11.39
C PHE A 339 4.18 16.40 10.36
N ILE A 340 3.30 15.46 10.66
CA ILE A 340 2.09 15.17 9.87
C ILE A 340 0.92 15.83 10.56
N SER A 341 0.51 16.99 10.05
CA SER A 341 -0.60 17.78 10.60
C SER A 341 -1.81 17.64 9.69
N TRP A 342 -2.97 17.25 10.22
CA TRP A 342 -4.22 17.19 9.43
C TRP A 342 -5.42 17.78 10.17
N SER A 343 -5.53 17.52 11.48
CA SER A 343 -6.62 18.04 12.32
C SER A 343 -6.16 19.01 13.41
N TRP A 344 -4.85 19.30 13.46
CA TRP A 344 -4.18 20.11 14.48
C TRP A 344 -3.41 21.29 13.87
N PRO A 345 -3.08 22.31 14.68
CA PRO A 345 -2.20 23.38 14.25
C PRO A 345 -0.84 22.85 13.77
N LYS A 346 -0.18 23.63 12.91
CA LYS A 346 1.17 23.35 12.42
C LYS A 346 2.12 23.02 13.57
N PHE A 347 3.04 22.10 13.32
CA PHE A 347 4.01 21.57 14.27
C PHE A 347 3.35 21.00 15.54
N LEU A 348 2.12 20.48 15.43
CA LEU A 348 1.31 20.01 16.57
C LEU A 348 1.13 21.05 17.69
N GLY A 349 1.18 22.34 17.35
CA GLY A 349 1.06 23.43 18.32
C GLY A 349 2.32 23.69 19.16
N VAL A 350 3.49 23.22 18.73
CA VAL A 350 4.77 23.64 19.32
C VAL A 350 4.94 25.16 19.17
N SER A 351 5.30 25.82 20.27
CA SER A 351 5.58 27.27 20.26
C SER A 351 6.92 27.54 19.60
N LEU A 352 6.93 28.45 18.62
CA LEU A 352 8.11 28.83 17.84
C LEU A 352 8.38 30.33 17.97
N ASP A 353 9.66 30.70 17.97
CA ASP A 353 10.12 32.07 17.80
C ASP A 353 9.65 32.59 16.42
N PRO A 354 8.99 33.76 16.30
CA PRO A 354 8.59 34.32 15.01
C PRO A 354 9.71 34.38 13.97
N ASP A 355 10.94 34.65 14.41
CA ASP A 355 12.13 34.78 13.54
C ASP A 355 12.79 33.41 13.22
N SER A 356 12.12 32.31 13.55
CA SER A 356 12.60 30.96 13.26
C SER A 356 12.02 30.34 11.99
N THR A 357 10.98 30.94 11.42
CA THR A 357 10.30 30.43 10.22
C THR A 357 11.20 30.55 9.00
N ILE A 358 11.26 29.48 8.20
CA ILE A 358 11.97 29.45 6.92
C ILE A 358 10.92 29.54 5.80
N ALA A 359 11.06 30.55 4.94
CA ALA A 359 10.10 30.79 3.85
C ALA A 359 9.99 29.61 2.89
N GLN A 360 11.13 29.00 2.54
CA GLN A 360 11.17 27.81 1.69
C GLN A 360 12.48 27.03 1.92
N LEU A 361 12.39 25.70 1.88
CA LEU A 361 13.57 24.83 1.91
C LEU A 361 14.06 24.58 0.47
N GLU A 362 15.29 25.03 0.18
CA GLU A 362 15.91 24.95 -1.15
C GLU A 362 16.59 23.59 -1.41
N GLU A 363 15.86 22.50 -1.15
CA GLU A 363 16.32 21.14 -1.46
C GLU A 363 15.64 20.62 -2.72
N GLU A 364 16.39 19.97 -3.61
CA GLU A 364 15.87 19.42 -4.87
C GLU A 364 14.65 18.49 -4.63
N VAL A 365 14.72 17.66 -3.59
CA VAL A 365 13.64 16.78 -3.13
C VAL A 365 12.36 17.57 -2.84
N VAL A 366 12.47 18.76 -2.24
CA VAL A 366 11.32 19.63 -1.97
C VAL A 366 10.80 20.24 -3.26
N GLN A 367 11.70 20.70 -4.15
CA GLN A 367 11.31 21.37 -5.39
C GLN A 367 10.57 20.46 -6.37
N GLN A 368 10.90 19.16 -6.37
CA GLN A 368 10.28 18.14 -7.21
C GLN A 368 9.05 17.49 -6.58
N SER A 369 8.76 17.78 -5.31
CA SER A 369 7.68 17.17 -4.54
C SER A 369 6.36 17.93 -4.68
N HIS A 370 5.24 17.21 -4.72
CA HIS A 370 3.91 17.83 -4.65
C HIS A 370 3.62 18.46 -3.28
N TYR A 371 4.37 18.09 -2.24
CA TYR A 371 4.29 18.67 -0.90
C TYR A 371 4.95 20.04 -0.77
N LYS A 372 5.66 20.54 -1.80
CA LYS A 372 6.36 21.83 -1.78
C LYS A 372 5.52 22.98 -1.21
N HIS A 373 4.24 23.03 -1.58
CA HIS A 373 3.34 24.13 -1.22
C HIS A 373 2.62 23.92 0.12
N SER A 374 2.56 22.68 0.62
CA SER A 374 1.98 22.35 1.93
C SER A 374 3.04 22.23 3.03
N LEU A 375 4.32 22.19 2.66
CA LEU A 375 5.45 22.14 3.58
C LEU A 375 5.68 23.49 4.26
N SER A 376 5.61 23.52 5.59
CA SER A 376 6.06 24.63 6.43
C SER A 376 7.36 24.24 7.13
N VAL A 377 8.31 25.19 7.24
CA VAL A 377 9.64 24.89 7.77
C VAL A 377 10.03 25.92 8.83
N ALA A 378 10.66 25.47 9.92
CA ALA A 378 11.14 26.33 10.99
C ALA A 378 12.40 25.77 11.66
N ARG A 379 13.18 26.64 12.31
CA ARG A 379 14.29 26.26 13.18
C ARG A 379 13.85 26.22 14.64
N TYR A 380 14.34 25.26 15.40
CA TYR A 380 14.06 25.15 16.84
C TYR A 380 15.35 24.95 17.63
N GLY A 381 15.40 25.46 18.87
CA GLY A 381 16.53 25.25 19.79
C GLY A 381 17.66 26.29 19.72
N LYS A 382 17.45 27.46 19.10
CA LYS A 382 18.46 28.55 19.01
C LYS A 382 19.10 28.87 20.37
N GLU A 383 18.31 28.87 21.43
CA GLU A 383 18.73 29.19 22.80
C GLU A 383 19.44 28.06 23.55
N THR A 384 19.35 26.81 23.07
CA THR A 384 20.08 25.65 23.63
C THR A 384 21.36 25.31 22.86
N GLY A 385 21.68 26.07 21.80
CA GLY A 385 22.80 25.78 20.90
C GLY A 385 22.54 24.61 19.95
N SER A 386 21.34 24.03 19.96
CA SER A 386 20.93 22.90 19.12
C SER A 386 20.20 23.45 17.89
N GLN A 387 20.66 23.13 16.69
CA GLN A 387 19.95 23.49 15.46
C GLN A 387 19.09 22.30 15.04
N VAL A 388 17.78 22.43 15.19
CA VAL A 388 16.80 21.44 14.73
C VAL A 388 15.95 22.05 13.63
N LEU A 389 15.79 21.32 12.53
CA LEU A 389 14.93 21.69 11.42
C LEU A 389 13.58 20.98 11.57
N LEU A 390 12.52 21.77 11.79
CA LEU A 390 11.15 21.30 11.84
C LEU A 390 10.51 21.43 10.45
N MET A 391 9.83 20.40 10.01
CA MET A 391 9.22 20.30 8.68
C MET A 391 7.80 19.76 8.82
N ASP A 392 6.79 20.61 8.62
CA ASP A 392 5.39 20.25 8.76
C ASP A 392 4.73 20.12 7.39
N VAL A 393 4.13 18.96 7.13
CA VAL A 393 3.25 18.76 5.99
C VAL A 393 1.81 18.79 6.48
N ALA A 394 1.11 19.87 6.13
CA ALA A 394 -0.31 20.01 6.37
C ALA A 394 -1.12 19.23 5.32
N ILE A 395 -1.86 18.22 5.74
CA ILE A 395 -2.78 17.44 4.92
C ILE A 395 -4.18 18.05 5.02
N GLN A 396 -4.94 17.97 3.91
CA GLN A 396 -6.33 18.43 3.86
C GLN A 396 -7.21 17.74 4.93
N PRO A 397 -8.29 18.39 5.39
CA PRO A 397 -8.82 18.18 6.74
C PRO A 397 -9.71 16.93 6.89
N THR A 398 -9.77 16.04 5.90
CA THR A 398 -10.58 14.82 5.98
C THR A 398 -9.71 13.58 6.20
N ILE A 399 -10.31 12.56 6.80
CA ILE A 399 -9.64 11.27 6.98
C ILE A 399 -9.29 10.61 5.64
N ALA A 400 -10.06 10.89 4.58
CA ALA A 400 -9.82 10.39 3.24
C ALA A 400 -8.56 11.03 2.63
N ASP A 401 -8.36 12.33 2.84
CA ASP A 401 -7.14 13.02 2.42
C ASP A 401 -5.93 12.49 3.18
N LEU A 402 -6.06 12.26 4.50
CA LEU A 402 -5.01 11.61 5.28
C LEU A 402 -4.69 10.22 4.75
N ALA A 403 -5.70 9.39 4.47
CA ALA A 403 -5.48 8.06 3.89
C ALA A 403 -4.75 8.11 2.54
N LYS A 404 -5.15 9.05 1.68
CA LYS A 404 -4.57 9.26 0.35
C LYS A 404 -3.10 9.67 0.41
N GLU A 405 -2.77 10.58 1.31
CA GLU A 405 -1.45 11.21 1.40
C GLU A 405 -0.50 10.51 2.38
N LEU A 406 -1.01 9.68 3.31
CA LEU A 406 -0.23 9.12 4.42
C LEU A 406 1.10 8.52 3.98
N PHE A 407 1.09 7.58 3.03
CA PHE A 407 2.33 6.93 2.61
C PHE A 407 3.24 7.86 1.81
N GLY A 408 2.68 8.80 1.05
CA GLY A 408 3.47 9.79 0.31
C GLY A 408 4.21 10.73 1.26
N VAL A 409 3.58 11.19 2.34
CA VAL A 409 4.22 12.04 3.35
C VAL A 409 5.30 11.29 4.13
N LEU A 410 5.06 10.04 4.51
CA LEU A 410 6.08 9.20 5.15
C LEU A 410 7.31 9.01 4.25
N ARG A 411 7.11 8.77 2.95
CA ARG A 411 8.19 8.68 1.95
C ARG A 411 8.92 10.01 1.77
N PHE A 412 8.17 11.11 1.75
CA PHE A 412 8.74 12.44 1.62
C PHE A 412 9.68 12.76 2.79
N PHE A 413 9.29 12.42 4.02
CA PHE A 413 10.16 12.57 5.19
C PHE A 413 11.38 11.64 5.18
N ASP A 414 11.27 10.43 4.62
CA ASP A 414 12.44 9.56 4.37
C ASP A 414 13.43 10.16 3.35
N ASN A 415 12.91 10.83 2.33
CA ASN A 415 13.74 11.51 1.33
C ASN A 415 14.41 12.75 1.92
N LEU A 416 13.72 13.47 2.81
CA LEU A 416 14.27 14.58 3.59
C LEU A 416 15.19 14.14 4.74
N LYS A 417 15.34 12.84 4.99
CA LYS A 417 16.18 12.30 6.08
C LYS A 417 15.73 12.79 7.46
N CYS A 418 14.43 12.82 7.71
CA CYS A 418 13.90 13.06 9.06
C CYS A 418 14.33 11.94 10.02
N ASP A 419 14.92 12.33 11.14
CA ASP A 419 15.29 11.44 12.24
C ASP A 419 14.04 11.00 13.02
N TYR A 420 13.10 11.92 13.17
CA TYR A 420 11.81 11.73 13.84
C TYR A 420 10.66 12.23 12.98
N ILE A 421 9.51 11.59 13.09
CA ILE A 421 8.26 12.00 12.45
C ILE A 421 7.18 12.00 13.51
N PHE A 422 6.64 13.17 13.83
CA PHE A 422 5.56 13.33 14.79
C PHE A 422 4.23 13.36 14.05
N ALA A 423 3.26 12.58 14.53
CA ALA A 423 1.93 12.54 13.97
C ALA A 423 0.87 12.44 15.07
N GLU A 424 -0.34 12.91 14.78
CA GLU A 424 -1.49 12.68 15.65
C GLU A 424 -1.84 11.17 15.67
N LEU A 425 -2.16 10.66 16.86
CA LEU A 425 -2.83 9.39 17.01
C LEU A 425 -4.27 9.52 16.49
N VAL A 426 -4.53 8.89 15.35
CA VAL A 426 -5.84 8.91 14.71
C VAL A 426 -6.79 7.99 15.48
N GLN A 427 -7.83 8.57 16.08
CA GLN A 427 -8.92 7.86 16.75
C GLN A 427 -10.26 8.34 16.21
N ARG A 428 -11.24 7.42 16.11
CA ARG A 428 -12.62 7.79 15.75
C ARG A 428 -13.14 8.85 16.71
N ARG A 429 -13.52 10.02 16.17
CA ARG A 429 -14.25 11.03 16.93
C ARG A 429 -15.73 10.61 17.01
N GLY A 430 -16.28 10.54 18.22
CA GLY A 430 -17.68 10.16 18.43
C GLY A 430 -18.64 11.09 17.68
N GLY A 431 -19.71 10.53 17.12
CA GLY A 431 -20.77 11.29 16.43
C GLY A 431 -20.65 11.42 14.90
N LEU A 432 -19.60 10.88 14.29
CA LEU A 432 -19.45 10.81 12.83
C LEU A 432 -20.30 9.66 12.25
N SER A 433 -21.02 9.92 11.15
CA SER A 433 -21.88 8.92 10.49
C SER A 433 -21.03 7.78 9.90
N ALA A 434 -21.61 6.59 9.74
CA ALA A 434 -20.96 5.45 9.10
C ALA A 434 -20.32 5.78 7.73
N ALA A 435 -20.91 6.71 6.97
CA ALA A 435 -20.38 7.17 5.67
C ALA A 435 -19.08 8.00 5.79
N THR A 436 -18.78 8.54 6.97
CA THR A 436 -17.55 9.30 7.28
C THR A 436 -16.49 8.44 7.98
N GLY A 437 -16.78 7.16 8.21
CA GLY A 437 -15.97 6.15 8.90
C GLY A 437 -15.01 5.34 8.00
N GLN A 438 -15.01 5.58 6.69
CA GLN A 438 -14.58 4.62 5.65
C GLN A 438 -13.16 4.08 5.79
N VAL A 439 -12.21 4.94 6.17
CA VAL A 439 -10.76 4.61 6.19
C VAL A 439 -10.09 4.86 7.54
N TRP A 440 -10.86 5.19 8.59
CA TRP A 440 -10.30 5.46 9.92
C TRP A 440 -9.50 4.27 10.44
N ASP A 441 -10.11 3.10 10.48
CA ASP A 441 -9.46 1.88 11.01
C ASP A 441 -8.22 1.51 10.18
N ALA A 442 -8.25 1.79 8.87
CA ALA A 442 -7.11 1.58 8.00
C ALA A 442 -5.97 2.55 8.33
N VAL A 443 -6.24 3.86 8.40
CA VAL A 443 -5.24 4.88 8.72
C VAL A 443 -4.65 4.65 10.11
N THR A 444 -5.49 4.39 11.13
CA THR A 444 -5.06 4.05 12.49
C THR A 444 -4.16 2.82 12.49
N ASP A 445 -4.53 1.75 11.76
CA ASP A 445 -3.68 0.57 11.62
C ASP A 445 -2.32 0.89 10.98
N ARG A 446 -2.32 1.66 9.88
CA ARG A 446 -1.08 1.98 9.15
C ARG A 446 -0.15 2.85 9.96
N LEU A 447 -0.66 3.90 10.60
CA LEU A 447 0.12 4.75 11.51
C LEU A 447 0.61 3.97 12.72
N GLY A 448 -0.24 3.13 13.34
CA GLY A 448 0.16 2.29 14.46
C GLY A 448 1.29 1.31 14.12
N LYS A 449 1.28 0.75 12.90
CA LYS A 449 2.37 -0.13 12.41
C LYS A 449 3.65 0.63 12.06
N ALA A 450 3.52 1.87 11.57
CA ALA A 450 4.65 2.74 11.29
C ALA A 450 5.29 3.25 12.60
N ALA A 451 4.48 3.53 13.63
CA ALA A 451 4.88 4.06 14.92
C ALA A 451 5.99 3.24 15.57
N SER A 452 6.99 3.94 16.08
CA SER A 452 8.01 3.38 16.99
C SER A 452 7.63 3.60 18.44
N GLU A 453 6.85 4.65 18.72
CA GLU A 453 6.38 5.02 20.04
C GLU A 453 5.01 5.70 19.96
N THR A 454 4.20 5.51 20.99
CA THR A 454 2.90 6.18 21.16
C THR A 454 2.86 6.85 22.53
N ILE A 455 2.58 8.15 22.55
CA ILE A 455 2.44 8.97 23.75
C ILE A 455 0.94 9.22 23.99
N GLU A 456 0.38 8.55 24.99
CA GLU A 456 -1.06 8.64 25.29
C GLU A 456 -1.42 9.70 26.32
N GLU A 457 -0.54 10.00 27.28
CA GLU A 457 -0.83 10.88 28.43
C GLU A 457 0.35 11.73 28.90
#